data_AF-A0A2V1ALJ0-F1
#
_entry.id   AF-A0A2V1ALJ0-F1
#
_cell.length_a   1.000
_cell.length_b   1.000
_cell.length_c   1.000
_cell.angle_alpha   90.00
_cell.angle_beta   90.00
_cell.angle_gamma   90.00
#
_symmetry.space_group_name_H-M   'P 1'
#
loop_
_entity.id
_entity.type
_entity.pdbx_description
1 polymer ?
#
loop_
_entity_poly.entity_id
_entity_poly.type
_entity_poly.pdbx_seq_one_letter_code
_entity_poly.pdbx_strand_id
1 'polypeptide(L)'
;MRQRSKLSHIDVKLILWLIVQIKPFKYVGDRTLSQSRKWDLIQHRFENERIRSSSNHVVPTVRTLQRQMASALRKARNRKLASDYKPYAVFEVLHPRSSFPDLELAVLELHDLSEAYKSGQMVGPLPPHIKEEVDPHVSFGERKRRRSSNASQLSSSSSAYSGYSSHASTDKYEVSEGETTAVGLLRGIMGENRRFHEDMIQMMRRHATVMNGRLEKLTEILEAGEEAGEASESGDETLKSGEEAVEASEPIEPTEPTEPTEPTEPTEPTSLAPAAPEAEPPEAPVVPPGSSASGEKRSSLREVLNWDGP
;
A
#
# COMPACT_ATOMS: atom_id res chain seq x y z
N MET A 1 -24.19 17.34 -17.66
CA MET A 1 -24.48 16.20 -16.76
C MET A 1 -23.30 15.25 -16.73
N ARG A 2 -22.51 15.19 -15.65
CA ARG A 2 -21.45 14.18 -15.51
C ARG A 2 -22.11 12.84 -15.23
N GLN A 3 -22.10 11.92 -16.20
CA GLN A 3 -22.57 10.55 -15.99
C GLN A 3 -21.76 9.95 -14.84
N ARG A 4 -22.43 9.60 -13.73
CA ARG A 4 -21.79 8.85 -12.65
C ARG A 4 -21.55 7.44 -13.17
N SER A 5 -20.36 7.17 -13.70
CA SER A 5 -19.95 5.81 -14.05
C SER A 5 -20.01 4.95 -12.79
N LYS A 6 -20.97 4.04 -12.75
CA LYS A 6 -21.09 3.06 -11.68
C LYS A 6 -19.92 2.09 -11.83
N LEU A 7 -19.13 1.91 -10.78
CA LEU A 7 -18.12 0.85 -10.74
C LEU A 7 -18.80 -0.49 -10.99
N SER A 8 -18.24 -1.31 -11.87
CA SER A 8 -18.76 -2.65 -12.13
C SER A 8 -18.60 -3.53 -10.89
N HIS A 9 -19.37 -4.61 -10.80
CA HIS A 9 -19.22 -5.55 -9.68
C HIS A 9 -17.81 -6.15 -9.62
N ILE A 10 -17.21 -6.38 -10.81
CA ILE A 10 -15.83 -6.86 -10.96
C ILE A 10 -14.83 -5.83 -10.42
N ASP A 11 -15.05 -4.53 -10.67
CA ASP A 11 -14.20 -3.47 -10.12
C ASP A 11 -14.20 -3.48 -8.60
N VAL A 12 -15.39 -3.56 -8.00
CA VAL A 12 -15.51 -3.53 -6.53
C VAL A 12 -14.82 -4.76 -5.94
N LYS A 13 -14.98 -5.94 -6.56
CA LYS A 13 -14.29 -7.15 -6.14
C LYS A 13 -12.77 -7.00 -6.18
N LEU A 14 -12.24 -6.45 -7.27
CA LEU A 14 -10.80 -6.18 -7.40
C LEU A 14 -10.32 -5.17 -6.35
N ILE A 15 -11.08 -4.10 -6.10
CA ILE A 15 -10.76 -3.11 -5.07
C ILE A 15 -10.67 -3.76 -3.68
N LEU A 16 -11.64 -4.60 -3.31
CA LEU A 16 -11.62 -5.29 -2.01
C LEU A 16 -10.44 -6.26 -1.91
N TRP A 17 -10.15 -7.01 -2.96
CA TRP A 17 -8.97 -7.88 -3.00
C TRP A 17 -7.68 -7.08 -2.81
N LEU A 18 -7.51 -5.94 -3.50
CA LEU A 18 -6.33 -5.08 -3.35
C LEU A 18 -6.22 -4.46 -1.94
N ILE A 19 -7.34 -4.09 -1.32
CA ILE A 19 -7.37 -3.62 0.07
C ILE A 19 -6.86 -4.72 1.01
N VAL A 20 -7.28 -5.95 0.80
CA VAL A 20 -6.86 -7.09 1.64
C VAL A 20 -5.38 -7.43 1.43
N GLN A 21 -4.84 -7.25 0.22
CA GLN A 21 -3.41 -7.43 -0.06
C GLN A 21 -2.54 -6.33 0.57
N ILE A 22 -2.86 -5.07 0.27
CA ILE A 22 -2.03 -3.92 0.67
C ILE A 22 -2.23 -3.56 2.15
N LYS A 23 -3.40 -3.89 2.71
CA LYS A 23 -3.77 -3.66 4.10
C LYS A 23 -3.60 -2.17 4.46
N PRO A 24 -4.46 -1.27 3.94
CA PRO A 24 -4.39 0.17 4.18
C PRO A 24 -4.89 0.55 5.58
N PHE A 25 -4.60 -0.28 6.58
CA PHE A 25 -4.94 -0.04 7.97
C PHE A 25 -3.73 0.56 8.69
N LYS A 26 -3.98 1.25 9.80
CA LYS A 26 -2.93 1.98 10.53
C LYS A 26 -1.95 1.02 11.22
N TYR A 27 -2.47 -0.03 11.84
CA TYR A 27 -1.67 -0.93 12.68
C TYR A 27 -1.38 -2.29 12.04
N VAL A 28 -1.89 -2.51 10.82
CA VAL A 28 -1.83 -3.77 10.08
C VAL A 28 -1.27 -3.52 8.69
N GLY A 29 -0.41 -4.43 8.21
CA GLY A 29 0.27 -4.30 6.92
C GLY A 29 1.64 -3.64 7.03
N ASP A 30 2.13 -3.11 5.91
CA ASP A 30 3.45 -2.47 5.84
C ASP A 30 3.46 -1.16 6.65
N ARG A 31 4.31 -1.09 7.68
CA ARG A 31 4.44 0.10 8.54
C ARG A 31 5.42 1.14 7.97
N THR A 32 6.20 0.77 6.95
CA THR A 32 7.14 1.68 6.29
C THR A 32 6.45 2.65 5.35
N LEU A 33 5.22 2.33 4.91
CA LEU A 33 4.44 3.16 4.02
C LEU A 33 3.45 4.05 4.78
N SER A 34 3.40 5.33 4.37
CA SER A 34 2.37 6.26 4.84
C SER A 34 0.98 5.83 4.38
N GLN A 35 -0.06 6.25 5.12
CA GLN A 35 -1.44 5.93 4.78
C GLN A 35 -1.82 6.39 3.36
N SER A 36 -1.48 7.62 3.00
CA SER A 36 -1.70 8.13 1.64
C SER A 36 -1.01 7.26 0.60
N ARG A 37 0.25 6.85 0.85
CA ARG A 37 1.00 6.00 -0.07
C ARG A 37 0.37 4.61 -0.25
N LYS A 38 -0.21 4.02 0.81
CA LYS A 38 -0.95 2.76 0.69
C LYS A 38 -2.17 2.89 -0.23
N TRP A 39 -2.90 4.01 -0.14
CA TRP A 39 -4.04 4.28 -1.02
C TRP A 39 -3.62 4.51 -2.47
N ASP A 40 -2.54 5.26 -2.69
CA ASP A 40 -1.97 5.46 -4.03
C ASP A 40 -1.52 4.13 -4.64
N LEU A 41 -0.94 3.24 -3.83
CA LEU A 41 -0.54 1.91 -4.28
C LEU A 41 -1.74 1.06 -4.71
N ILE A 42 -2.86 1.12 -3.99
CA ILE A 42 -4.11 0.44 -4.39
C ILE A 42 -4.61 1.01 -5.72
N GLN A 43 -4.63 2.34 -5.87
CA GLN A 43 -5.09 2.99 -7.09
C GLN A 43 -4.21 2.62 -8.30
N HIS A 44 -2.88 2.65 -8.14
CA HIS A 44 -1.94 2.26 -9.18
C HIS A 44 -2.02 0.78 -9.54
N ARG A 45 -2.16 -0.12 -8.55
CA ARG A 45 -2.35 -1.56 -8.83
C ARG A 45 -3.69 -1.81 -9.55
N PHE A 46 -4.75 -1.11 -9.18
CA PHE A 46 -6.04 -1.20 -9.86
C PHE A 46 -5.94 -0.76 -11.32
N GLU A 47 -5.30 0.37 -11.58
CA GLU A 47 -5.07 0.89 -12.94
C GLU A 47 -4.28 -0.12 -13.79
N ASN A 48 -3.17 -0.66 -13.25
CA ASN A 48 -2.36 -1.65 -13.96
C ASN A 48 -3.15 -2.92 -14.33
N GLU A 49 -3.96 -3.44 -13.40
CA GLU A 49 -4.78 -4.63 -13.65
C GLU A 49 -5.86 -4.37 -14.69
N ARG A 50 -6.38 -3.13 -14.72
CA ARG A 50 -7.40 -2.71 -15.68
C ARG A 50 -6.85 -2.37 -17.05
N ILE A 51 -5.66 -1.79 -17.16
CA ILE A 51 -4.96 -1.61 -18.45
C ILE A 51 -4.77 -2.97 -19.14
N ARG A 52 -4.45 -4.02 -18.37
CA ARG A 52 -4.32 -5.39 -18.90
C ARG A 52 -5.64 -5.99 -19.38
N SER A 53 -6.74 -5.64 -18.73
CA SER A 53 -8.04 -6.28 -18.95
C SER A 53 -8.97 -5.52 -19.91
N SER A 54 -8.82 -4.19 -20.03
CA SER A 54 -9.76 -3.34 -20.76
C SER A 54 -9.19 -1.95 -21.06
N SER A 55 -9.30 -1.51 -22.32
CA SER A 55 -8.79 -0.20 -22.76
C SER A 55 -9.61 1.01 -22.28
N ASN A 56 -10.86 0.81 -21.85
CA ASN A 56 -11.77 1.90 -21.45
C ASN A 56 -12.22 1.75 -19.99
N HIS A 57 -11.30 1.92 -19.05
CA HIS A 57 -11.60 1.85 -17.62
C HIS A 57 -11.46 3.21 -16.94
N VAL A 58 -12.28 3.44 -15.92
CA VAL A 58 -12.20 4.63 -15.07
C VAL A 58 -11.42 4.26 -13.82
N VAL A 59 -10.31 4.95 -13.58
CA VAL A 59 -9.53 4.77 -12.35
C VAL A 59 -10.30 5.38 -11.17
N PRO A 60 -10.65 4.60 -10.13
CA PRO A 60 -11.35 5.11 -8.97
C PRO A 60 -10.42 6.01 -8.16
N THR A 61 -10.96 7.14 -7.69
CA THR A 61 -10.24 8.01 -6.75
C THR A 61 -10.06 7.34 -5.39
N VAL A 62 -9.08 7.80 -4.61
CA VAL A 62 -8.87 7.38 -3.21
C VAL A 62 -10.16 7.43 -2.38
N ARG A 63 -10.95 8.51 -2.51
CA ARG A 63 -12.25 8.63 -1.81
C ARG A 63 -13.23 7.54 -2.22
N THR A 64 -13.18 7.09 -3.47
CA THR A 64 -14.02 6.00 -3.96
C THR A 64 -13.57 4.67 -3.34
N LEU A 65 -12.28 4.40 -3.30
CA LEU A 65 -11.70 3.22 -2.63
C LEU A 65 -12.10 3.16 -1.15
N GLN A 66 -11.92 4.26 -0.43
CA GLN A 66 -12.32 4.39 0.98
C GLN A 66 -13.82 4.17 1.19
N ARG A 67 -14.68 4.68 0.30
CA ARG A 67 -16.13 4.43 0.35
C ARG A 67 -16.49 2.97 0.09
N GLN A 68 -15.76 2.27 -0.79
CA GLN A 68 -15.96 0.83 -1.01
C GLN A 68 -15.57 0.04 0.24
N MET A 69 -14.41 0.34 0.84
CA MET A 69 -13.98 -0.25 2.11
C MET A 69 -15.02 -0.04 3.22
N ALA A 70 -15.46 1.20 3.44
CA ALA A 70 -16.46 1.51 4.46
C ALA A 70 -17.82 0.84 4.20
N SER A 71 -18.18 0.61 2.93
CA SER A 71 -19.40 -0.11 2.58
C SER A 71 -19.26 -1.61 2.83
N ALA A 72 -18.10 -2.20 2.52
CA ALA A 72 -17.78 -3.58 2.83
C ALA A 72 -17.79 -3.84 4.34
N LEU A 73 -17.17 -2.98 5.14
CA LEU A 73 -17.17 -3.09 6.61
C LEU A 73 -18.60 -3.09 7.18
N ARG A 74 -19.44 -2.15 6.74
CA ARG A 74 -20.85 -2.08 7.18
C ARG A 74 -21.62 -3.35 6.80
N LYS A 75 -21.42 -3.87 5.59
CA LYS A 75 -22.09 -5.10 5.13
C LYS A 75 -21.62 -6.33 5.88
N ALA A 76 -20.32 -6.47 6.10
CA ALA A 76 -19.72 -7.58 6.84
C ALA A 76 -20.22 -7.61 8.29
N ARG A 77 -20.25 -6.46 8.98
CA ARG A 77 -20.76 -6.35 10.36
C ARG A 77 -22.22 -6.77 10.51
N ASN A 78 -23.02 -6.50 9.48
CA ASN A 78 -24.44 -6.86 9.50
C ASN A 78 -24.69 -8.34 9.17
N ARG A 79 -23.66 -9.11 8.77
CA ARG A 79 -23.81 -10.54 8.54
C ARG A 79 -23.67 -11.31 9.84
N LYS A 80 -24.59 -12.24 10.05
CA LYS A 80 -24.46 -13.26 11.09
C LYS A 80 -23.45 -14.29 10.60
N LEU A 81 -22.33 -14.42 11.31
CA LEU A 81 -21.38 -15.50 11.12
C LEU A 81 -21.95 -16.80 11.72
N ALA A 82 -21.53 -17.94 11.19
CA ALA A 82 -21.86 -19.23 11.79
C ALA A 82 -21.25 -19.31 13.20
N SER A 83 -21.91 -20.04 14.11
CA SER A 83 -21.42 -20.24 15.49
C SER A 83 -20.02 -20.83 15.54
N ASP A 84 -19.66 -21.61 14.51
CA ASP A 84 -18.43 -22.40 14.46
C ASP A 84 -17.32 -21.67 13.70
N TYR A 85 -17.52 -20.40 13.37
CA TYR A 85 -16.56 -19.61 12.61
C TYR A 85 -15.29 -19.35 13.42
N LYS A 86 -14.14 -19.77 12.88
CA LYS A 86 -12.83 -19.48 13.46
C LYS A 86 -12.32 -18.13 12.97
N PRO A 87 -11.90 -17.21 13.86
CA PRO A 87 -11.27 -15.96 13.47
C PRO A 87 -10.08 -16.20 12.54
N TYR A 88 -9.93 -15.35 11.51
CA TYR A 88 -8.83 -15.39 10.55
C TYR A 88 -8.82 -16.57 9.57
N ALA A 89 -9.81 -17.48 9.63
CA ALA A 89 -9.90 -18.61 8.71
C ALA A 89 -10.11 -18.18 7.25
N VAL A 90 -10.73 -17.01 7.03
CA VAL A 90 -10.99 -16.49 5.68
C VAL A 90 -9.69 -16.22 4.89
N PHE A 91 -8.57 -15.95 5.57
CA PHE A 91 -7.29 -15.67 4.91
C PHE A 91 -6.64 -16.93 4.33
N GLU A 92 -6.92 -18.11 4.88
CA GLU A 92 -6.37 -19.39 4.39
C GLU A 92 -6.95 -19.77 3.02
N VAL A 93 -8.18 -19.31 2.74
CA VAL A 93 -8.95 -19.61 1.53
C VAL A 93 -9.11 -18.38 0.63
N LEU A 94 -8.30 -17.34 0.83
CA LEU A 94 -8.44 -16.10 0.06
C LEU A 94 -7.63 -16.16 -1.24
N HIS A 95 -8.30 -15.88 -2.36
CA HIS A 95 -7.73 -15.84 -3.70
C HIS A 95 -8.33 -14.66 -4.49
N PRO A 96 -7.71 -14.26 -5.62
CA PRO A 96 -8.25 -13.20 -6.50
C PRO A 96 -9.69 -13.47 -6.98
N ARG A 97 -10.09 -14.75 -7.02
CA ARG A 97 -11.42 -15.20 -7.43
C ARG A 97 -12.39 -15.41 -6.26
N SER A 98 -11.99 -15.18 -5.00
CA SER A 98 -12.84 -15.37 -3.80
C SER A 98 -14.18 -14.64 -3.88
N SER A 99 -15.17 -15.14 -3.16
CA SER A 99 -16.51 -14.56 -3.23
C SER A 99 -16.53 -13.15 -2.63
N PHE A 100 -17.51 -12.35 -3.04
CA PHE A 100 -17.68 -11.00 -2.48
C PHE A 100 -17.88 -11.04 -0.95
N PRO A 101 -18.68 -11.98 -0.40
CA PRO A 101 -18.79 -12.14 1.04
C PRO A 101 -17.48 -12.40 1.78
N ASP A 102 -16.62 -13.26 1.23
CA ASP A 102 -15.34 -13.60 1.86
C ASP A 102 -14.40 -12.40 1.88
N LEU A 103 -14.36 -11.62 0.80
CA LEU A 103 -13.57 -10.40 0.74
C LEU A 103 -14.06 -9.34 1.73
N GLU A 104 -15.37 -9.18 1.88
CA GLU A 104 -15.93 -8.25 2.88
C GLU A 104 -15.60 -8.70 4.31
N LEU A 105 -15.66 -10.00 4.58
CA LEU A 105 -15.29 -10.59 5.87
C LEU A 105 -13.79 -10.42 6.16
N ALA A 106 -12.93 -10.67 5.18
CA ALA A 106 -11.49 -10.46 5.30
C ALA A 106 -11.15 -8.98 5.60
N VAL A 107 -11.84 -8.03 4.95
CA VAL A 107 -11.68 -6.60 5.24
C VAL A 107 -12.11 -6.28 6.69
N LEU A 108 -13.17 -6.91 7.19
CA LEU A 108 -13.61 -6.73 8.58
C LEU A 108 -12.59 -7.28 9.57
N GLU A 109 -12.07 -8.49 9.35
CA GLU A 109 -11.08 -9.08 10.25
C GLU A 109 -9.77 -8.28 10.29
N LEU A 110 -9.32 -7.73 9.15
CA LEU A 110 -8.17 -6.82 9.13
C LEU A 110 -8.43 -5.53 9.91
N HIS A 111 -9.65 -4.99 9.80
CA HIS A 111 -10.06 -3.82 10.56
C HIS A 111 -10.04 -4.11 12.06
N ASP A 112 -10.66 -5.22 12.48
CA ASP A 112 -10.79 -5.57 13.90
C ASP A 112 -9.43 -5.91 14.52
N LEU A 113 -8.55 -6.56 13.75
CA LEU A 113 -7.15 -6.73 14.12
C LEU A 113 -6.43 -5.38 14.27
N SER A 114 -6.69 -4.41 13.40
CA SER A 114 -6.10 -3.07 13.51
C SER A 114 -6.56 -2.36 14.78
N GLU A 115 -7.82 -2.48 15.17
CA GLU A 115 -8.33 -1.92 16.42
C GLU A 115 -7.80 -2.68 17.65
N ALA A 116 -7.63 -4.00 17.57
CA ALA A 116 -7.02 -4.79 18.64
C ALA A 116 -5.56 -4.40 18.88
N TYR A 117 -4.77 -4.14 17.83
CA TYR A 117 -3.42 -3.60 18.01
C TYR A 117 -3.40 -2.18 18.56
N LYS A 118 -4.37 -1.35 18.20
CA LYS A 118 -4.52 0.00 18.73
C LYS A 118 -4.81 -0.01 20.23
N SER A 119 -5.59 -0.98 20.72
CA SER A 119 -5.88 -1.16 22.16
C SER A 119 -4.77 -1.88 22.93
N GLY A 120 -3.69 -2.30 22.25
CA GLY A 120 -2.61 -3.07 22.86
C GLY A 120 -2.95 -4.55 23.12
N GLN A 121 -4.07 -5.04 22.58
CA GLN A 121 -4.43 -6.44 22.68
C GLN A 121 -3.51 -7.28 21.79
N MET A 122 -2.83 -8.26 22.38
CA MET A 122 -2.00 -9.22 21.64
C MET A 122 -2.90 -10.22 20.91
N VAL A 123 -3.25 -9.89 19.67
CA VAL A 123 -3.78 -10.85 18.71
C VAL A 123 -2.58 -11.58 18.10
N GLY A 124 -2.66 -12.92 18.08
CA GLY A 124 -1.60 -13.79 17.55
C GLY A 124 -1.15 -13.39 16.14
N PRO A 125 0.02 -13.86 15.68
CA PRO A 125 0.53 -13.50 14.37
C PRO A 125 -0.53 -13.84 13.31
N LEU A 126 -0.78 -12.91 12.39
CA LEU A 126 -1.64 -13.17 11.25
C LEU A 126 -1.12 -14.41 10.53
N PRO A 127 -2.00 -15.34 10.09
CA PRO A 127 -1.58 -16.41 9.22
C PRO A 127 -0.74 -15.80 8.09
N PRO A 128 0.52 -16.22 7.95
CA PRO A 128 1.27 -15.85 6.76
C PRO A 128 0.46 -16.41 5.58
N HIS A 129 0.59 -15.78 4.42
CA HIS A 129 -0.02 -16.21 3.15
C HIS A 129 -1.49 -15.78 2.96
N ILE A 130 -1.67 -14.55 2.44
CA ILE A 130 -2.21 -14.57 1.08
C ILE A 130 -0.96 -14.66 0.24
N LYS A 131 -0.74 -15.82 -0.40
CA LYS A 131 0.39 -15.97 -1.31
C LYS A 131 0.29 -14.79 -2.26
N GLU A 132 1.32 -13.95 -2.30
CA GLU A 132 1.64 -13.25 -3.52
C GLU A 132 1.87 -14.38 -4.53
N GLU A 133 0.80 -14.86 -5.17
CA GLU A 133 0.91 -15.30 -6.56
C GLU A 133 1.22 -14.03 -7.36
N VAL A 134 2.40 -13.46 -7.10
CA VAL A 134 3.21 -12.80 -8.09
C VAL A 134 3.53 -13.94 -9.03
N ASP A 135 2.68 -14.07 -10.05
CA ASP A 135 2.97 -14.85 -11.23
C ASP A 135 4.38 -14.45 -11.70
N PRO A 136 5.41 -15.32 -11.55
CA PRO A 136 6.78 -14.97 -11.90
C PRO A 136 6.95 -14.83 -13.42
N HIS A 137 5.88 -14.98 -14.21
CA HIS A 137 5.86 -14.77 -15.64
C HIS A 137 5.46 -13.37 -16.11
N VAL A 138 5.27 -12.37 -15.23
CA VAL A 138 5.37 -10.97 -15.64
C VAL A 138 6.85 -10.53 -15.70
N SER A 139 7.63 -11.28 -16.48
CA SER A 139 8.79 -10.73 -17.17
C SER A 139 8.26 -9.60 -18.04
N PHE A 140 8.50 -8.37 -17.59
CA PHE A 140 8.27 -7.15 -18.36
C PHE A 140 9.03 -7.27 -19.68
N GLY A 141 8.30 -7.69 -20.71
CA GLY A 141 8.81 -7.79 -22.06
C GLY A 141 9.16 -6.41 -22.59
N GLU A 142 10.45 -6.13 -22.66
CA GLU A 142 11.04 -5.38 -23.76
C GLU A 142 10.74 -6.11 -25.08
N ARG A 143 9.50 -6.02 -25.57
CA ARG A 143 9.17 -6.38 -26.95
C ARG A 143 9.45 -5.19 -27.85
N LYS A 144 10.71 -5.15 -28.29
CA LYS A 144 11.04 -5.25 -29.72
C LYS A 144 10.31 -4.22 -30.61
N ARG A 145 10.74 -2.96 -30.52
CA ARG A 145 10.65 -2.06 -31.68
C ARG A 145 11.55 -2.63 -32.79
N ARG A 146 10.92 -3.37 -33.71
CA ARG A 146 11.50 -3.66 -35.03
C ARG A 146 11.66 -2.33 -35.77
N ARG A 147 12.84 -1.72 -35.69
CA ARG A 147 13.34 -0.83 -36.74
C ARG A 147 14.29 -1.64 -37.59
N SER A 148 13.87 -1.85 -38.82
CA SER A 148 14.66 -2.36 -39.93
C SER A 148 15.82 -1.42 -40.22
N SER A 149 17.04 -1.92 -40.12
CA SER A 149 18.21 -1.36 -40.81
C SER A 149 19.10 -2.52 -41.25
N ASN A 150 19.19 -2.68 -42.58
CA ASN A 150 20.31 -3.32 -43.24
C ASN A 150 21.63 -2.68 -42.78
N ALA A 151 22.65 -3.49 -42.50
CA ALA A 151 24.03 -3.22 -42.91
C ALA A 151 24.98 -4.35 -42.46
N SER A 152 25.55 -4.99 -43.47
CA SER A 152 26.96 -5.41 -43.55
C SER A 152 27.46 -6.52 -42.63
N GLN A 153 27.54 -7.68 -43.26
CA GLN A 153 28.63 -8.65 -43.13
C GLN A 153 29.99 -7.95 -42.96
N LEU A 154 30.83 -8.48 -42.06
CA LEU A 154 32.26 -8.69 -42.30
C LEU A 154 32.82 -9.65 -41.26
N SER A 155 33.64 -10.54 -41.80
CA SER A 155 34.35 -11.69 -41.24
C SER A 155 35.50 -11.34 -40.30
N SER A 156 35.83 -12.26 -39.38
CA SER A 156 37.15 -12.92 -39.17
C SER A 156 37.27 -13.40 -37.72
N SER A 157 37.35 -14.70 -37.43
CA SER A 157 38.54 -15.59 -37.45
C SER A 157 39.27 -15.68 -36.11
N SER A 158 39.27 -16.91 -35.57
CA SER A 158 40.28 -17.57 -34.74
C SER A 158 40.68 -17.00 -33.37
N SER A 159 40.47 -17.79 -32.32
CA SER A 159 41.59 -18.30 -31.53
C SER A 159 41.16 -19.56 -30.76
N ALA A 160 41.83 -20.67 -31.08
CA ALA A 160 41.74 -21.93 -30.38
C ALA A 160 42.62 -21.86 -29.13
N TYR A 161 42.08 -22.20 -27.96
CA TYR A 161 42.88 -22.71 -26.87
C TYR A 161 42.21 -23.95 -26.26
N SER A 162 43.08 -24.92 -26.07
CA SER A 162 42.86 -26.33 -25.83
C SER A 162 42.62 -26.66 -24.36
N GLY A 163 41.86 -27.74 -24.14
CA GLY A 163 42.17 -28.71 -23.09
C GLY A 163 41.60 -28.43 -21.70
N TYR A 164 40.50 -29.08 -21.36
CA TYR A 164 40.57 -30.31 -20.57
C TYR A 164 39.24 -31.04 -20.67
N SER A 165 39.32 -32.24 -21.23
CA SER A 165 38.31 -33.27 -21.17
C SER A 165 38.30 -33.85 -19.76
N SER A 166 37.12 -33.91 -19.15
CA SER A 166 36.80 -34.90 -18.13
C SER A 166 35.41 -35.44 -18.43
N HIS A 167 35.41 -36.61 -19.05
CA HIS A 167 34.27 -37.51 -19.12
C HIS A 167 33.83 -37.84 -17.70
N ALA A 168 32.59 -37.51 -17.35
CA ALA A 168 31.92 -38.07 -16.19
C ALA A 168 30.51 -38.48 -16.61
N SER A 169 30.37 -39.79 -16.76
CA SER A 169 29.18 -40.63 -16.62
C SER A 169 27.82 -39.95 -16.77
N THR A 170 27.18 -40.24 -17.91
CA THR A 170 25.73 -40.23 -18.04
C THR A 170 25.16 -41.41 -17.26
N ASP A 171 25.07 -41.29 -15.94
CA ASP A 171 24.16 -42.12 -15.17
C ASP A 171 22.79 -41.47 -15.17
N LYS A 172 21.86 -42.15 -15.83
CA LYS A 172 20.43 -41.91 -15.78
C LYS A 172 19.95 -42.12 -14.35
N TYR A 173 20.01 -41.09 -13.54
CA TYR A 173 19.16 -41.00 -12.35
C TYR A 173 17.86 -40.34 -12.78
N GLU A 174 16.79 -41.12 -12.73
CA GLU A 174 15.43 -40.61 -12.64
C GLU A 174 15.41 -39.62 -11.47
N VAL A 175 15.38 -38.32 -11.78
CA VAL A 175 15.25 -37.27 -10.77
C VAL A 175 13.82 -37.35 -10.27
N SER A 176 13.70 -37.99 -9.11
CA SER A 176 12.57 -37.92 -8.20
C SER A 176 12.10 -36.47 -8.09
N GLU A 177 10.92 -36.19 -8.63
CA GLU A 177 10.15 -35.01 -8.30
C GLU A 177 9.96 -34.99 -6.77
N GLY A 178 10.45 -33.95 -6.08
CA GLY A 178 10.01 -33.75 -4.70
C GLY A 178 10.97 -33.10 -3.70
N GLU A 179 12.23 -32.81 -4.04
CA GLU A 179 13.10 -32.10 -3.09
C GLU A 179 13.80 -30.92 -3.75
N THR A 180 13.14 -29.77 -3.72
CA THR A 180 13.81 -28.47 -3.69
C THR A 180 14.65 -28.41 -2.42
N THR A 181 15.83 -29.02 -2.46
CA THR A 181 16.81 -28.97 -1.38
C THR A 181 17.06 -27.51 -1.03
N ALA A 182 17.16 -27.19 0.27
CA ALA A 182 17.40 -25.82 0.75
C ALA A 182 18.60 -25.14 0.05
N VAL A 183 19.58 -25.94 -0.40
CA VAL A 183 20.73 -25.52 -1.19
C VAL A 183 20.34 -24.98 -2.58
N GLY A 184 19.34 -25.58 -3.24
CA GLY A 184 18.80 -25.10 -4.50
C GLY A 184 18.10 -23.74 -4.36
N LEU A 185 17.31 -23.56 -3.31
CA LEU A 185 16.67 -22.29 -2.99
C LEU A 185 17.70 -21.20 -2.68
N LEU A 186 18.70 -21.49 -1.85
CA LEU A 186 19.79 -20.56 -1.55
C LEU A 186 20.58 -20.18 -2.81
N ARG A 187 20.86 -21.12 -3.70
CA ARG A 187 21.51 -20.85 -4.99
C ARG A 187 20.64 -19.93 -5.86
N GLY A 188 19.33 -20.11 -5.85
CA GLY A 188 18.37 -19.24 -6.53
C GLY A 188 18.43 -17.81 -6.00
N ILE A 189 18.29 -17.64 -4.68
CA ILE A 189 18.34 -16.34 -4.00
C ILE A 189 19.68 -15.62 -4.27
N MET A 190 20.80 -16.34 -4.19
CA MET A 190 22.12 -15.76 -4.51
C MET A 190 22.23 -15.33 -5.97
N GLY A 191 21.62 -16.07 -6.90
CA GLY A 191 21.55 -15.72 -8.31
C GLY A 191 20.74 -14.44 -8.54
N GLU A 192 19.60 -14.29 -7.87
CA GLU A 192 18.76 -13.09 -7.93
C GLU A 192 19.47 -11.87 -7.33
N ASN A 193 20.11 -12.03 -6.16
CA ASN A 193 20.90 -10.95 -5.54
C ASN A 193 22.03 -10.47 -6.46
N ARG A 194 22.71 -11.39 -7.15
CA ARG A 194 23.75 -11.01 -8.13
C ARG A 194 23.17 -10.17 -9.25
N ARG A 195 22.05 -10.59 -9.84
CA ARG A 195 21.39 -9.86 -10.94
C ARG A 195 20.93 -8.48 -10.50
N PHE A 196 20.34 -8.38 -9.32
CA PHE A 196 19.94 -7.11 -8.74
C PHE A 196 21.12 -6.14 -8.59
N HIS A 197 22.27 -6.61 -8.11
CA HIS A 197 23.47 -5.79 -8.01
C HIS A 197 24.01 -5.35 -9.37
N GLU A 198 24.00 -6.23 -10.37
CA GLU A 198 24.40 -5.88 -11.74
C GLU A 198 23.48 -4.79 -12.34
N ASP A 199 22.16 -4.92 -12.15
CA ASP A 199 21.18 -3.94 -12.60
C ASP A 199 21.38 -2.58 -11.90
N MET A 200 21.64 -2.59 -10.60
CA MET A 200 21.94 -1.38 -9.83
C MET A 200 23.21 -0.68 -10.35
N ILE A 201 24.28 -1.44 -10.63
CA ILE A 201 25.51 -0.90 -11.22
C ILE A 201 25.24 -0.29 -12.60
N GLN A 202 24.44 -0.96 -13.44
CA GLN A 202 24.06 -0.41 -14.75
C GLN A 202 23.26 0.88 -14.62
N MET A 203 22.30 0.93 -13.69
CA MET A 203 21.51 2.13 -13.42
C MET A 203 22.40 3.30 -12.99
N MET A 204 23.33 3.07 -12.06
CA MET A 204 24.28 4.10 -11.62
C MET A 204 25.16 4.58 -12.77
N ARG A 205 25.64 3.68 -13.64
CA ARG A 205 26.42 4.05 -14.83
C ARG A 205 25.61 4.94 -15.79
N ARG A 206 24.35 4.58 -16.08
CA ARG A 206 23.46 5.39 -16.92
C ARG A 206 23.24 6.77 -16.32
N HIS A 207 23.00 6.85 -15.01
CA HIS A 207 22.85 8.12 -14.31
C HIS A 207 24.11 8.97 -14.40
N ALA A 208 25.30 8.38 -14.20
CA ALA A 208 26.57 9.06 -14.36
C ALA A 208 26.78 9.61 -15.78
N THR A 209 26.45 8.83 -16.82
CA THR A 209 26.53 9.29 -18.22
C THR A 209 25.61 10.49 -18.47
N VAL A 210 24.38 10.47 -17.94
CA VAL A 210 23.44 11.59 -18.09
C VAL A 210 23.94 12.84 -17.38
N MET A 211 24.51 12.69 -16.17
CA MET A 211 25.07 13.80 -15.41
C MET A 211 26.30 14.39 -16.12
N ASN A 212 27.21 13.56 -16.62
CA ASN A 212 28.37 14.03 -17.38
C ASN A 212 27.93 14.80 -18.64
N GLY A 213 26.95 14.30 -19.38
CA GLY A 213 26.43 15.02 -20.55
C GLY A 213 25.72 16.34 -20.21
N ARG A 214 25.22 16.52 -18.97
CA ARG A 214 24.71 17.82 -18.51
C ARG A 214 25.85 18.77 -18.15
N LEU A 215 26.91 18.26 -17.52
CA LEU A 215 28.10 19.04 -17.21
C LEU A 215 28.79 19.53 -18.49
N GLU A 216 28.97 18.66 -19.49
CA GLU A 216 29.54 19.04 -20.79
C GLU A 216 28.75 20.19 -21.46
N LYS A 217 27.42 20.13 -21.44
CA LYS A 217 26.58 21.23 -21.96
C LYS A 217 26.74 22.53 -21.19
N LEU A 218 26.91 22.47 -19.87
CA LEU A 218 27.15 23.66 -19.07
C LEU A 218 28.53 24.26 -19.39
N THR A 219 29.54 23.41 -19.61
CA THR A 219 30.88 23.84 -20.05
C THR A 219 30.81 24.50 -21.43
N GLU A 220 30.10 23.92 -22.39
CA GLU A 220 29.92 24.49 -23.74
C GLU A 220 29.24 25.86 -23.71
N ILE A 221 28.25 26.06 -22.83
CA ILE A 221 27.59 27.37 -22.64
C ILE A 221 28.54 28.40 -22.05
N LEU A 222 29.41 28.00 -21.12
CA LEU A 222 30.40 28.90 -20.52
C LEU A 222 31.46 29.32 -21.55
N GLU A 223 31.98 28.37 -22.33
CA GLU A 223 32.95 28.66 -23.40
C GLU A 223 32.34 29.56 -24.49
N ALA A 224 31.10 29.29 -24.92
CA ALA A 224 30.41 30.15 -25.90
C ALA A 224 30.10 31.56 -25.36
N GLY A 225 29.92 31.70 -24.04
CA GLY A 225 29.76 33.00 -23.38
C GLY A 225 31.05 33.81 -23.32
N GLU A 226 32.20 33.14 -23.22
CA GLU A 226 33.53 33.75 -23.20
C GLU A 226 33.94 34.25 -24.60
N GLU A 227 33.68 33.47 -25.66
CA GLU A 227 33.90 33.89 -27.06
C GLU A 227 33.03 35.09 -27.47
N ALA A 228 31.81 35.20 -26.92
CA ALA A 228 30.94 36.36 -27.14
C ALA A 228 31.41 37.61 -26.37
N GLY A 229 32.17 37.45 -25.28
CA GLY A 229 32.77 38.54 -24.51
C GLY A 229 34.00 39.14 -25.20
N GLU A 230 34.86 38.31 -25.79
CA GLU A 230 36.08 38.76 -26.47
C GLU A 230 35.81 39.46 -27.81
N ALA A 231 34.68 39.16 -28.49
CA ALA A 231 34.27 39.87 -29.70
C ALA A 231 33.77 41.31 -29.45
N SER A 232 33.53 41.70 -28.19
CA SER A 232 33.05 43.03 -27.82
C SER A 232 34.16 43.99 -27.32
N GLU A 233 35.41 43.54 -27.24
CA GLU A 233 36.54 44.36 -26.75
C GLU A 233 37.36 44.99 -27.89
N SER A 234 36.70 45.53 -28.93
CA SER A 234 37.37 46.34 -29.96
C SER A 234 36.59 47.55 -30.46
N GLY A 235 35.51 47.95 -29.80
CA GLY A 235 34.74 49.11 -30.22
C GLY A 235 34.02 49.80 -29.09
N ASP A 236 34.47 51.02 -28.83
CA ASP A 236 33.69 52.18 -28.38
C ASP A 236 33.97 52.65 -26.94
N GLU A 237 35.06 53.41 -26.82
CA GLU A 237 35.01 54.62 -26.00
C GLU A 237 33.88 55.50 -26.55
N THR A 238 32.83 55.77 -25.76
CA THR A 238 32.13 57.08 -25.70
C THR A 238 31.03 57.09 -24.63
N LEU A 239 31.31 57.82 -23.54
CA LEU A 239 30.41 58.68 -22.77
C LEU A 239 29.09 58.14 -22.15
N LYS A 240 29.13 58.10 -20.80
CA LYS A 240 28.43 59.06 -19.90
C LYS A 240 26.88 59.03 -19.87
N SER A 241 26.38 58.67 -18.69
CA SER A 241 25.30 59.29 -17.90
C SER A 241 24.08 58.41 -17.60
N GLY A 242 23.62 58.51 -16.35
CA GLY A 242 22.25 58.18 -15.96
C GLY A 242 22.14 57.09 -14.91
N GLU A 243 22.25 57.49 -13.64
CA GLU A 243 21.79 56.73 -12.48
C GLU A 243 20.38 56.19 -12.70
N GLU A 244 20.22 54.87 -12.73
CA GLU A 244 18.96 54.22 -12.40
C GLU A 244 19.25 53.27 -11.24
N ALA A 245 19.01 53.77 -10.02
CA ALA A 245 19.05 53.00 -8.80
C ALA A 245 17.90 51.98 -8.84
N VAL A 246 18.17 50.82 -9.43
CA VAL A 246 17.31 49.63 -9.26
C VAL A 246 17.60 49.10 -7.88
N GLU A 247 16.73 49.49 -6.96
CA GLU A 247 16.64 49.06 -5.57
C GLU A 247 16.71 47.53 -5.50
N ALA A 248 17.89 47.04 -5.12
CA ALA A 248 18.13 45.64 -4.83
C ALA A 248 17.18 45.24 -3.68
N SER A 249 16.16 44.46 -4.01
CA SER A 249 15.29 43.85 -3.01
C SER A 249 16.15 42.93 -2.13
N GLU A 250 16.35 43.35 -0.88
CA GLU A 250 17.06 42.58 0.14
C GLU A 250 16.41 41.19 0.31
N PRO A 251 17.20 40.14 0.55
CA PRO A 251 16.67 38.82 0.84
C PRO A 251 15.94 38.87 2.19
N ILE A 252 14.62 38.68 2.14
CA ILE A 252 13.77 38.56 3.33
C ILE A 252 14.34 37.42 4.20
N GLU A 253 14.77 37.77 5.41
CA GLU A 253 15.24 36.82 6.42
C GLU A 253 14.18 35.74 6.68
N PRO A 254 14.59 34.47 6.84
CA PRO A 254 13.67 33.39 7.15
C PRO A 254 13.02 33.65 8.50
N THR A 255 11.72 33.91 8.47
CA THR A 255 10.90 34.11 9.65
C THR A 255 11.00 32.87 10.55
N GLU A 256 11.37 33.09 11.81
CA GLU A 256 11.46 32.03 12.82
C GLU A 256 10.14 31.23 12.92
N PRO A 257 10.21 29.91 13.11
CA PRO A 257 9.02 29.08 13.23
C PRO A 257 8.28 29.47 14.51
N THR A 258 7.11 30.08 14.34
CA THR A 258 6.18 30.35 15.44
C THR A 258 5.88 29.04 16.17
N GLU A 259 6.11 29.05 17.49
CA GLU A 259 5.87 27.90 18.36
C GLU A 259 4.45 27.36 18.20
N PRO A 260 4.25 26.03 18.21
CA PRO A 260 2.94 25.44 18.10
C PRO A 260 2.11 25.80 19.33
N THR A 261 1.04 26.55 19.09
CA THR A 261 0.00 26.84 20.08
C THR A 261 -0.53 25.52 20.66
N GLU A 262 -0.53 25.40 21.99
CA GLU A 262 -1.03 24.25 22.71
C GLU A 262 -2.49 23.93 22.32
N PRO A 263 -2.84 22.65 22.13
CA PRO A 263 -4.21 22.27 21.80
C PRO A 263 -5.11 22.53 23.01
N THR A 264 -6.06 23.44 22.82
CA THR A 264 -7.18 23.67 23.74
C THR A 264 -7.92 22.36 24.01
N GLU A 265 -8.05 22.00 25.30
CA GLU A 265 -8.79 20.83 25.75
C GLU A 265 -10.25 20.87 25.26
N PRO A 266 -10.82 19.75 24.82
CA PRO A 266 -12.23 19.70 24.45
C PRO A 266 -13.09 19.81 25.71
N THR A 267 -13.88 20.88 25.78
CA THR A 267 -14.96 21.09 26.75
C THR A 267 -15.93 19.91 26.73
N GLU A 268 -16.11 19.27 27.88
CA GLU A 268 -17.09 18.21 28.09
C GLU A 268 -18.53 18.74 27.87
N PRO A 269 -19.41 18.04 27.14
CA PRO A 269 -20.82 18.37 27.15
C PRO A 269 -21.46 17.87 28.45
N THR A 270 -21.67 18.84 29.35
CA THR A 270 -22.57 18.78 30.51
C THR A 270 -23.85 18.00 30.22
N SER A 271 -24.06 16.92 30.97
CA SER A 271 -25.33 16.22 31.05
C SER A 271 -26.36 17.12 31.75
N LEU A 272 -27.51 17.37 31.13
CA LEU A 272 -28.68 17.89 31.82
C LEU A 272 -29.89 16.99 31.57
N ALA A 273 -30.49 16.63 32.70
CA ALA A 273 -31.64 15.77 32.88
C ALA A 273 -32.92 16.31 32.21
N PRO A 274 -33.89 15.42 31.89
CA PRO A 274 -35.23 15.84 31.51
C PRO A 274 -36.08 16.18 32.75
N ALA A 275 -36.62 17.40 32.76
CA ALA A 275 -37.67 17.82 33.68
C ALA A 275 -39.04 17.34 33.20
N ALA A 276 -39.82 16.83 34.15
CA ALA A 276 -41.25 16.53 34.04
C ALA A 276 -42.08 17.80 33.74
N PRO A 277 -43.38 17.64 33.40
CA PRO A 277 -44.36 17.79 34.49
C PRO A 277 -45.56 16.81 34.42
N GLU A 278 -45.84 16.23 35.59
CA GLU A 278 -47.12 16.29 36.33
C GLU A 278 -48.45 16.38 35.53
N ALA A 279 -49.25 15.31 35.61
CA ALA A 279 -50.71 15.36 35.46
C ALA A 279 -51.37 14.22 36.28
N GLU A 280 -52.38 14.62 37.07
CA GLU A 280 -53.15 13.90 38.08
C GLU A 280 -54.05 12.73 37.58
N PRO A 281 -54.58 11.88 38.50
CA PRO A 281 -55.27 10.63 38.20
C PRO A 281 -56.78 10.80 37.97
N PRO A 282 -57.48 9.76 37.45
CA PRO A 282 -58.55 9.20 38.28
C PRO A 282 -58.82 7.68 38.12
N GLU A 283 -59.39 7.16 39.21
CA GLU A 283 -60.42 6.14 39.32
C GLU A 283 -60.12 4.64 39.07
N ALA A 284 -60.29 3.89 40.17
CA ALA A 284 -60.52 2.45 40.22
C ALA A 284 -61.82 2.04 39.51
N PRO A 285 -61.97 0.75 39.16
CA PRO A 285 -62.88 -0.05 39.98
C PRO A 285 -62.42 -1.50 40.27
N VAL A 286 -62.63 -1.91 41.53
CA VAL A 286 -63.37 -3.11 41.96
C VAL A 286 -63.04 -4.49 41.31
N VAL A 287 -62.11 -5.28 41.91
CA VAL A 287 -62.30 -6.58 42.68
C VAL A 287 -63.16 -7.73 42.03
N PRO A 288 -63.01 -9.08 42.27
CA PRO A 288 -61.95 -10.00 42.80
C PRO A 288 -61.79 -11.35 41.97
N PRO A 289 -61.42 -12.54 42.55
CA PRO A 289 -60.06 -13.05 42.81
C PRO A 289 -59.78 -14.44 42.18
N GLY A 290 -58.51 -14.89 42.14
CA GLY A 290 -58.24 -16.31 41.85
C GLY A 290 -56.77 -16.72 41.77
N SER A 291 -56.38 -17.60 42.69
CA SER A 291 -55.26 -18.56 42.62
C SER A 291 -53.81 -18.09 42.86
N SER A 292 -53.45 -18.09 44.14
CA SER A 292 -52.42 -18.96 44.75
C SER A 292 -51.27 -19.51 43.89
N ALA A 293 -50.04 -19.04 44.18
CA ALA A 293 -48.81 -19.83 44.35
C ALA A 293 -47.70 -18.89 44.87
N SER A 294 -47.51 -18.73 46.17
CA SER A 294 -46.52 -19.43 47.01
C SER A 294 -45.13 -19.59 46.36
N GLY A 295 -44.14 -18.87 46.87
CA GLY A 295 -42.74 -19.09 46.49
C GLY A 295 -41.75 -18.00 46.92
N GLU A 296 -41.74 -17.62 48.19
CA GLU A 296 -40.65 -16.83 48.80
C GLU A 296 -39.33 -17.62 48.87
N LYS A 297 -38.22 -16.93 48.61
CA LYS A 297 -36.88 -16.96 49.29
C LYS A 297 -35.86 -16.38 48.29
N ARG A 298 -35.47 -15.10 48.33
CA ARG A 298 -34.51 -14.42 49.24
C ARG A 298 -33.14 -15.11 49.39
N SER A 299 -32.10 -14.31 49.12
CA SER A 299 -30.64 -14.46 49.37
C SER A 299 -29.89 -15.47 48.49
N SER A 300 -28.61 -15.29 48.12
CA SER A 300 -27.56 -14.47 48.73
C SER A 300 -26.52 -14.04 47.69
N LEU A 301 -26.17 -12.76 47.73
CA LEU A 301 -24.90 -12.20 47.25
C LEU A 301 -23.87 -12.41 48.37
N ARG A 302 -22.75 -13.09 48.07
CA ARG A 302 -21.44 -13.17 48.77
C ARG A 302 -21.02 -14.60 49.13
N GLU A 303 -19.69 -14.79 49.04
CA GLU A 303 -18.86 -15.95 49.39
C GLU A 303 -18.88 -17.06 48.32
N VAL A 304 -17.75 -17.56 47.79
CA VAL A 304 -16.52 -18.03 48.45
C VAL A 304 -15.34 -17.99 47.46
N LEU A 305 -14.23 -17.36 47.88
CA LEU A 305 -12.86 -17.61 47.42
C LEU A 305 -12.43 -19.02 47.86
N ASN A 306 -11.83 -19.83 46.98
CA ASN A 306 -10.75 -20.78 47.31
C ASN A 306 -10.35 -21.57 46.06
N TRP A 307 -9.19 -21.26 45.48
CA TRP A 307 -8.39 -22.22 44.73
C TRP A 307 -6.93 -21.98 45.11
N ASP A 308 -6.47 -22.81 46.04
CA ASP A 308 -5.07 -22.99 46.40
C ASP A 308 -4.75 -24.48 46.30
N GLY A 309 -3.65 -24.80 45.60
CA GLY A 309 -2.90 -26.05 45.66
C GLY A 309 -3.30 -27.17 44.69
N PRO A 310 -2.37 -28.10 44.35
CA PRO A 310 -1.02 -28.29 44.90
C PRO A 310 0.14 -27.76 44.03
#